data_AF-A0A0D5Y4U0-F1
#
_entry.id   AF-A0A0D5Y4U0-F1
#
_cell.length_a   1.000
_cell.length_b   1.000
_cell.length_c   1.000
_cell.angle_alpha   90.00
_cell.angle_beta   90.00
_cell.angle_gamma   90.00
#
_symmetry.space_group_name_H-M   'P 1'
#
loop_
_entity.id
_entity.type
_entity.pdbx_description
1 polymer ?
#
loop_
_entity_poly.entity_id
_entity_poly.type
_entity_poly.pdbx_seq_one_letter_code
_entity_poly.pdbx_strand_id
1 'polypeptide(L)'
;MIKTNVLLQRAELTAVANSVIEKLQADVNILQDSVELEIATDKETAALATKKTSLNVWKKYRVLLSRVQEQEGFPRVVEWPEAPGE
;
A
#
# COMPACT_ATOMS: atom_id res chain seq x y z
N MET A 1 9.45 -20.54 -17.21
CA MET A 1 8.02 -20.64 -16.85
C MET A 1 7.78 -20.25 -15.40
N ILE A 2 8.28 -20.97 -14.39
CA ILE A 2 8.03 -20.66 -12.96
C ILE A 2 8.46 -19.23 -12.56
N LYS A 3 9.71 -18.83 -12.84
CA LYS A 3 10.20 -17.48 -12.54
C LYS A 3 9.33 -16.38 -13.14
N THR A 4 8.90 -16.55 -14.38
CA THR A 4 8.06 -15.58 -15.11
C THR A 4 6.70 -15.42 -14.45
N ASN A 5 6.05 -16.52 -14.07
CA ASN A 5 4.74 -16.48 -13.41
C ASN A 5 4.82 -15.78 -12.05
N VAL A 6 5.86 -16.08 -11.26
CA VAL A 6 6.08 -15.43 -9.95
C VAL A 6 6.32 -13.93 -10.12
N LEU A 7 7.10 -13.52 -11.13
CA LEU A 7 7.33 -12.10 -11.40
C LEU A 7 6.07 -11.37 -11.87
N LEU A 8 5.23 -12.04 -12.66
CA LEU A 8 3.94 -11.50 -13.10
C LEU A 8 3.00 -11.30 -11.91
N GLN A 9 2.85 -12.31 -11.05
CA GLN A 9 2.04 -12.21 -9.83
C GLN A 9 2.51 -11.04 -8.94
N ARG A 10 3.82 -10.91 -8.71
CA ARG A 10 4.36 -9.78 -7.95
C ARG A 10 4.02 -8.44 -8.60
N ALA A 11 4.10 -8.35 -9.94
CA ALA A 11 3.79 -7.14 -10.67
C ALA A 11 2.31 -6.75 -10.53
N GLU A 12 1.39 -7.71 -10.63
CA GLU A 12 -0.05 -7.51 -10.42
C GLU A 12 -0.34 -7.00 -8.99
N LEU A 13 0.22 -7.67 -7.97
CA LEU A 13 0.06 -7.26 -6.58
C LEU A 13 0.64 -5.86 -6.32
N THR A 14 1.77 -5.53 -6.96
CA THR A 14 2.39 -4.20 -6.87
C THR A 14 1.53 -3.14 -7.56
N ALA A 15 0.88 -3.47 -8.68
CA ALA A 15 -0.02 -2.55 -9.38
C ALA A 15 -1.27 -2.24 -8.53
N VAL A 16 -1.86 -3.25 -7.88
CA VAL A 16 -2.97 -3.05 -6.92
C VAL A 16 -2.52 -2.15 -5.77
N ALA A 17 -1.38 -2.47 -5.14
CA ALA A 17 -0.86 -1.67 -4.04
C ALA A 17 -0.61 -0.20 -4.45
N ASN A 18 -0.06 0.04 -5.64
CA ASN A 18 0.14 1.39 -6.16
C ASN A 18 -1.18 2.15 -6.34
N SER A 19 -2.18 1.52 -6.96
CA SER A 19 -3.50 2.16 -7.15
C SER A 19 -4.16 2.54 -5.83
N VAL A 20 -4.10 1.65 -4.82
CA VAL A 20 -4.65 1.93 -3.49
C VAL A 20 -3.86 3.05 -2.79
N ILE A 21 -2.52 3.02 -2.87
CA ILE A 21 -1.66 4.06 -2.31
C ILE A 21 -1.93 5.42 -2.94
N GLU A 22 -2.10 5.49 -4.26
CA GLU A 22 -2.40 6.75 -4.97
C GLU A 22 -3.73 7.34 -4.51
N LYS A 23 -4.78 6.52 -4.42
CA LYS A 23 -6.09 6.95 -3.91
C LYS A 23 -5.99 7.43 -2.45
N LEU A 24 -5.38 6.65 -1.57
CA LEU A 24 -5.22 7.02 -0.16
C LEU A 24 -4.37 8.28 0.01
N GLN A 25 -3.31 8.45 -0.79
CA GLN A 25 -2.47 9.63 -0.74
C GLN A 25 -3.23 10.88 -1.19
N ALA A 26 -4.06 10.79 -2.25
CA ALA A 26 -4.92 11.88 -2.68
C ALA A 26 -5.92 12.28 -1.58
N ASP A 27 -6.59 11.31 -0.97
CA ASP A 27 -7.54 11.58 0.12
C ASP A 27 -6.83 12.18 1.35
N VAL A 28 -5.65 11.67 1.71
CA VAL A 28 -4.85 12.19 2.82
C VAL A 28 -4.43 13.63 2.56
N ASN A 29 -4.03 13.97 1.33
CA ASN A 29 -3.63 15.33 0.98
C ASN A 29 -4.80 16.30 1.16
N ILE A 30 -5.99 15.98 0.64
CA ILE A 30 -7.17 16.85 0.77
C ILE A 30 -7.51 17.09 2.26
N LEU A 31 -7.54 16.02 3.07
CA LEU A 31 -7.85 16.14 4.49
C LEU A 31 -6.75 16.86 5.28
N GLN A 32 -5.49 16.68 4.87
CA GLN A 32 -4.35 17.38 5.46
C GLN A 32 -4.44 18.89 5.16
N ASP A 33 -4.76 19.27 3.92
CA ASP A 33 -4.98 20.66 3.52
C ASP A 33 -6.09 21.30 4.37
N SER A 34 -7.21 20.59 4.60
CA SER A 34 -8.28 21.07 5.50
C SER A 34 -7.79 21.33 6.93
N VAL A 35 -6.90 20.48 7.45
CA VAL A 35 -6.31 20.66 8.80
C VAL A 35 -5.35 21.84 8.81
N GLU A 36 -4.50 21.98 7.79
CA GLU A 36 -3.53 23.07 7.66
C GLU A 36 -4.18 24.44 7.46
N LEU A 37 -5.33 24.47 6.80
CA LEU A 37 -6.16 25.65 6.62
C LEU A 37 -7.06 25.94 7.84
N GLU A 38 -7.00 25.13 8.89
CA GLU A 38 -7.82 25.24 10.11
C GLU A 38 -9.34 25.19 9.84
N ILE A 39 -9.76 24.54 8.74
CA ILE A 39 -11.17 24.37 8.35
C ILE A 39 -11.68 22.94 8.52
N ALA A 40 -10.82 22.02 8.95
CA ALA A 40 -11.19 20.61 9.14
C ALA A 40 -12.25 20.44 10.23
N THR A 41 -13.26 19.63 9.92
CA THR A 41 -14.22 19.12 10.90
C THR A 41 -13.61 17.96 11.71
N ASP A 42 -14.17 17.68 12.89
CA ASP A 42 -13.76 16.53 13.71
C ASP A 42 -13.80 15.20 12.95
N LYS A 43 -14.78 15.06 12.04
CA LYS A 43 -14.92 13.88 11.17
C LYS A 43 -13.76 13.76 10.19
N GLU A 44 -13.32 14.87 9.61
CA GLU A 44 -12.19 14.90 8.67
C GLU A 44 -10.88 14.62 9.40
N THR A 45 -10.69 15.14 10.62
CA THR A 45 -9.51 14.83 11.44
C THR A 45 -9.44 13.34 11.79
N ALA A 46 -10.56 12.73 12.18
CA ALA A 46 -10.63 11.28 12.44
C ALA A 46 -10.39 10.45 11.17
N ALA A 47 -10.94 10.89 10.03
CA ALA A 47 -10.72 10.25 8.74
C ALA A 47 -9.26 10.35 8.29
N LEU A 48 -8.59 11.48 8.53
CA LEU A 48 -7.17 11.68 8.23
C LEU A 48 -6.29 10.69 8.97
N ALA A 49 -6.52 10.52 10.29
CA ALA A 49 -5.77 9.56 11.11
C ALA A 49 -5.95 8.12 10.62
N THR A 50 -7.20 7.74 10.31
CA THR A 50 -7.53 6.41 9.78
C THR A 50 -6.86 6.17 8.42
N LYS A 51 -6.98 7.11 7.47
CA LYS A 51 -6.40 6.97 6.13
C LYS A 51 -4.87 6.98 6.14
N LYS A 52 -4.24 7.76 7.02
CA LYS A 52 -2.78 7.70 7.24
C LYS A 52 -2.33 6.32 7.71
N THR A 53 -3.10 5.68 8.60
CA THR A 53 -2.84 4.32 9.05
C THR A 53 -2.93 3.34 7.88
N SER A 54 -4.02 3.34 7.12
CA SER A 54 -4.16 2.48 5.94
C SER A 54 -3.04 2.71 4.92
N LEU A 55 -2.70 3.96 4.63
CA LEU A 55 -1.62 4.32 3.70
C LEU A 55 -0.27 3.75 4.13
N ASN A 56 0.05 3.77 5.43
CA ASN A 56 1.29 3.21 5.95
C ASN A 56 1.33 1.69 5.79
N VAL A 57 0.22 0.99 6.06
CA VAL A 57 0.15 -0.47 5.92
C VAL A 57 0.29 -0.88 4.45
N TRP A 58 -0.36 -0.17 3.52
CA TRP A 58 -0.20 -0.40 2.08
C TRP A 58 1.21 -0.09 1.57
N LYS A 59 1.84 1.00 2.03
CA LYS A 59 3.26 1.30 1.72
C LYS A 59 4.18 0.19 2.21
N LYS A 60 3.97 -0.33 3.43
CA LYS A 60 4.72 -1.48 3.97
C LYS A 60 4.52 -2.71 3.09
N TYR A 61 3.28 -3.05 2.73
CA TYR A 61 2.98 -4.18 1.86
C TYR A 61 3.72 -4.09 0.52
N ARG A 62 3.69 -2.94 -0.16
CA ARG A 62 4.43 -2.70 -1.40
C ARG A 62 5.94 -2.91 -1.25
N VAL A 63 6.52 -2.47 -0.14
CA VAL A 63 7.95 -2.68 0.17
C VAL A 63 8.25 -4.17 0.41
N LEU A 64 7.36 -4.91 1.06
CA LEU A 64 7.53 -6.35 1.23
C LEU A 64 7.47 -7.08 -0.12
N LEU A 65 6.56 -6.68 -1.02
CA LEU A 65 6.50 -7.22 -2.38
C LEU A 65 7.79 -7.01 -3.16
N SER A 66 8.46 -5.85 -3.02
CA SER A 66 9.72 -5.61 -3.73
C SER A 66 10.83 -6.57 -3.29
N ARG A 67 10.81 -7.00 -2.03
CA ARG A 67 11.78 -7.91 -1.40
C ARG A 67 11.52 -9.40 -1.66
N VAL A 68 10.41 -9.75 -2.31
CA VAL A 68 10.08 -11.16 -2.64
C VAL A 68 11.19 -11.84 -3.45
N GLN A 69 11.89 -11.12 -4.32
CA GLN A 69 13.01 -11.69 -5.10
C GLN A 69 14.28 -11.93 -4.28
N GLU A 70 14.38 -11.34 -3.09
CA GLU A 70 15.51 -11.48 -2.17
C GLU A 70 15.34 -12.68 -1.22
N GLN A 71 14.16 -13.33 -1.24
CA GLN A 71 13.89 -14.49 -0.40
C GLN A 71 14.73 -15.70 -0.81
N GLU A 72 15.18 -16.45 0.19
CA GLU A 72 15.80 -17.75 -0.02
C GLU A 72 14.82 -18.71 -0.71
N GLY A 73 15.29 -19.45 -1.71
CA GLY A 73 14.45 -20.38 -2.46
C GLY A 73 13.67 -19.77 -3.63
N PHE A 74 13.72 -18.45 -3.84
CA PHE A 74 13.16 -17.83 -5.04
C PHE A 74 13.79 -18.41 -6.32
N PRO A 75 13.01 -18.68 -7.39
CA PRO A 75 11.56 -18.48 -7.54
C PRO A 75 10.72 -19.72 -7.20
N ARG A 76 11.29 -20.74 -6.56
CA ARG A 76 10.61 -22.03 -6.31
C ARG A 76 9.77 -22.02 -5.04
N VAL A 77 10.27 -21.35 -3.99
CA VAL A 77 9.57 -21.16 -2.72
C VAL A 77 9.48 -19.65 -2.49
N VAL A 78 8.25 -19.17 -2.32
CA VAL A 78 7.96 -17.74 -2.13
C VAL A 78 6.93 -17.60 -1.03
N GLU A 79 7.29 -16.83 0.00
CA GLU A 79 6.38 -16.38 1.04
C GLU A 79 5.80 -15.03 0.64
N TRP A 80 4.53 -15.02 0.23
CA TRP A 80 3.86 -13.79 -0.14
C TRP A 80 3.42 -13.02 1.11
N PRO A 81 3.68 -11.69 1.17
CA PRO A 81 3.13 -10.88 2.25
C PRO A 81 1.60 -10.88 2.18
N GLU A 82 0.94 -10.80 3.32
CA GLU A 82 -0.51 -10.66 3.39
C GLU A 82 -0.94 -9.27 2.92
N ALA A 83 -1.92 -9.23 2.03
CA ALA A 83 -2.49 -7.97 1.56
C ALA A 83 -3.22 -7.29 2.73
N PRO A 84 -3.07 -5.96 2.90
CA PRO A 84 -3.85 -5.24 3.89
C PRO A 84 -5.34 -5.36 3.56
N GLY A 85 -6.18 -5.49 4.58
CA GLY A 85 -7.63 -5.37 4.42
C GLY A 85 -8.04 -3.97 3.92
N GLU A 86 -9.27 -3.88 3.42
CA GLU A 86 -9.92 -2.60 3.09
C GLU A 86 -10.17 -1.74 4.34
#